data_AF-A0A0Q7MJR2-F1
#
_entry.id   AF-A0A0Q7MJR2-F1
#
_cell.length_a   1.000
_cell.length_b   1.000
_cell.length_c   1.000
_cell.angle_alpha   90.00
_cell.angle_beta   90.00
_cell.angle_gamma   90.00
#
_symmetry.space_group_name_H-M   'P 1'
#
loop_
_entity.id
_entity.type
_entity.pdbx_description
1 polymer ?
#
loop_
_entity_poly.entity_id
_entity_poly.type
_entity_poly.pdbx_seq_one_letter_code
_entity_poly.pdbx_strand_id
1 'polypeptide(L)'
;MVPQVKISDIAIWIKHVENPQLRARLKALPDEEFINLETDGVIGRWVRMKSGKDGRPTEGIRPDGNMKKVWNDWYKTRRGELVSIREVQFADDYLVNVSKLFVEWDSPEDKEAFRDL
;
A
#
# COMPACT_ATOMS: atom_id res chain seq x y z
N MET A 1 -7.40 -7.82 -18.68
CA MET A 1 -8.41 -6.95 -18.02
C MET A 1 -7.70 -6.13 -16.95
N VAL A 2 -8.10 -4.89 -16.77
CA VAL A 2 -7.61 -4.06 -15.64
C VAL A 2 -8.27 -4.61 -14.37
N PRO A 3 -7.53 -4.84 -13.26
CA PRO A 3 -8.12 -5.35 -12.03
C PRO A 3 -9.21 -4.42 -11.51
N GLN A 4 -10.29 -4.98 -10.97
CA GLN A 4 -11.39 -4.20 -10.44
C GLN A 4 -11.67 -4.50 -8.96
N VAL A 5 -12.35 -3.55 -8.33
CA VAL A 5 -12.91 -3.68 -6.98
C VAL A 5 -14.27 -2.97 -6.92
N LYS A 6 -15.21 -3.54 -6.17
CA LYS A 6 -16.53 -2.93 -5.94
C LYS A 6 -16.49 -1.92 -4.80
N ILE A 7 -17.00 -0.72 -5.04
CA ILE A 7 -17.24 0.29 -3.98
C ILE A 7 -18.42 -0.21 -3.11
N SER A 8 -18.11 -0.96 -2.07
CA SER A 8 -19.11 -1.61 -1.21
C SER A 8 -19.07 -1.15 0.24
N ASP A 9 -17.95 -0.55 0.65
CA ASP A 9 -17.63 -0.16 2.02
C ASP A 9 -16.67 1.05 2.01
N ILE A 10 -16.48 1.70 3.17
CA ILE A 10 -15.53 2.79 3.39
C ILE A 10 -14.06 2.31 3.36
N ALA A 11 -13.87 0.99 3.42
CA ALA A 11 -12.60 0.30 3.27
C ALA A 11 -12.69 -0.71 2.10
N ILE A 12 -11.54 -1.15 1.59
CA ILE A 12 -11.49 -2.25 0.62
C ILE A 12 -11.12 -3.52 1.36
N TRP A 13 -12.00 -4.52 1.29
CA TRP A 13 -11.72 -5.88 1.75
C TRP A 13 -10.84 -6.60 0.74
N ILE A 14 -9.69 -7.10 1.15
CA ILE A 14 -8.67 -7.71 0.26
C ILE A 14 -9.26 -8.90 -0.51
N LYS A 15 -10.17 -9.66 0.12
CA LYS A 15 -10.89 -10.76 -0.54
C LYS A 15 -11.72 -10.35 -1.77
N HIS A 16 -12.11 -9.07 -1.89
CA HIS A 16 -12.88 -8.53 -3.02
C HIS A 16 -12.01 -7.96 -4.14
N VAL A 17 -10.68 -7.95 -3.98
CA VAL A 17 -9.76 -7.55 -5.05
C VAL A 17 -9.61 -8.71 -6.01
N GLU A 18 -9.93 -8.53 -7.29
CA GLU A 18 -9.94 -9.64 -8.25
C GLU A 18 -8.54 -10.17 -8.56
N ASN A 19 -7.56 -9.26 -8.70
CA ASN A 19 -6.20 -9.61 -9.09
C ASN A 19 -5.47 -10.40 -7.98
N PRO A 20 -5.01 -11.64 -8.24
CA PRO A 20 -4.30 -12.46 -7.26
C PRO A 20 -2.98 -11.87 -6.77
N GLN A 21 -2.20 -11.25 -7.65
CA GLN A 21 -0.89 -10.67 -7.32
C GLN A 21 -1.05 -9.46 -6.39
N LEU A 22 -1.98 -8.55 -6.71
CA LEU A 22 -2.31 -7.41 -5.85
C LEU A 22 -2.86 -7.89 -4.51
N ARG A 23 -3.72 -8.92 -4.48
CA ARG A 23 -4.17 -9.53 -3.22
C ARG A 23 -3.00 -10.02 -2.37
N ALA A 24 -2.09 -10.80 -2.96
CA ALA A 24 -0.93 -11.33 -2.25
C ALA A 24 -0.07 -10.18 -1.69
N ARG A 25 0.17 -9.14 -2.50
CA ARG A 25 0.88 -7.93 -2.08
C ARG A 25 0.21 -7.23 -0.91
N LEU A 26 -1.10 -7.03 -0.95
CA LEU A 26 -1.86 -6.38 0.12
C LEU A 26 -1.90 -7.21 1.40
N LYS A 27 -1.93 -8.55 1.29
CA LYS A 27 -1.85 -9.45 2.46
C LYS A 27 -0.48 -9.46 3.11
N ALA A 28 0.58 -9.23 2.33
CA ALA A 28 1.95 -9.18 2.81
C ALA A 28 2.32 -7.85 3.50
N LEU A 29 1.48 -6.81 3.38
CA LEU A 29 1.70 -5.55 4.10
C LEU A 29 1.56 -5.76 5.61
N PRO A 30 2.55 -5.33 6.41
CA PRO A 30 2.43 -5.22 7.87
C PRO A 30 1.25 -4.34 8.28
N ASP A 31 0.75 -4.57 9.49
CA ASP A 31 -0.30 -3.74 10.07
C ASP A 31 0.13 -2.27 10.09
N GLU A 32 -0.79 -1.39 9.68
CA GLU A 32 -0.58 0.07 9.60
C GLU A 32 0.46 0.53 8.57
N GLU A 33 1.07 -0.38 7.80
CA GLU A 33 1.88 -0.02 6.64
C GLU A 33 1.02 0.50 5.49
N PHE A 34 1.59 1.39 4.69
CA PHE A 34 0.89 2.01 3.58
C PHE A 34 1.37 1.51 2.22
N ILE A 35 0.49 1.67 1.23
CA ILE A 35 0.74 1.39 -0.18
C ILE A 35 0.05 2.46 -1.01
N ASN A 36 0.63 2.81 -2.15
CA ASN A 36 0.03 3.74 -3.09
C ASN A 36 -0.72 2.94 -4.17
N LEU A 37 -2.01 3.23 -4.31
CA LEU A 37 -2.86 2.60 -5.31
C LEU A 37 -3.47 3.69 -6.20
N GLU A 38 -3.56 3.40 -7.48
CA GLU A 38 -4.44 4.12 -8.40
C GLU A 38 -5.80 3.43 -8.41
N THR A 39 -6.85 4.19 -8.14
CA THR A 39 -8.23 3.76 -8.26
C THR A 39 -8.96 4.67 -9.24
N ASP A 40 -9.43 4.13 -10.36
CA ASP A 40 -10.14 4.89 -11.41
C ASP A 40 -9.41 6.17 -11.84
N GLY A 41 -8.09 6.10 -12.02
CA GLY A 41 -7.23 7.23 -12.39
C GLY A 41 -6.84 8.16 -11.23
N VAL A 42 -7.35 7.95 -10.02
CA VAL A 42 -6.95 8.73 -8.82
C VAL A 42 -5.91 7.96 -8.03
N ILE A 43 -4.71 8.51 -7.91
CA ILE A 43 -3.64 7.93 -7.08
C ILE A 43 -3.79 8.40 -5.64
N GLY A 44 -3.64 7.48 -4.69
CA GLY A 44 -3.62 7.86 -3.29
C GLY A 44 -3.13 6.77 -2.36
N ARG A 45 -2.96 7.17 -1.10
CA ARG A 45 -2.42 6.32 -0.04
C ARG A 45 -3.52 5.45 0.57
N TRP A 46 -3.19 4.18 0.74
CA TRP A 46 -4.00 3.18 1.42
C TRP A 46 -3.19 2.55 2.53
N VAL A 47 -3.83 2.25 3.66
CA VAL A 47 -3.17 1.72 4.86
C VAL A 47 -3.76 0.37 5.22
N ARG A 48 -2.91 -0.61 5.51
CA ARG A 48 -3.29 -1.91 6.05
C ARG A 48 -3.99 -1.72 7.40
N MET A 49 -5.21 -2.22 7.52
CA MET A 49 -5.92 -2.16 8.79
C MET A 49 -5.26 -3.08 9.82
N LYS A 50 -5.15 -2.57 11.05
CA LYS A 50 -4.65 -3.32 12.21
C LYS A 50 -5.49 -4.59 12.46
N SER A 51 -4.82 -5.64 12.91
CA SER A 51 -5.46 -6.85 13.39
C SER A 51 -6.40 -6.58 14.58
N GLY A 52 -7.48 -7.36 14.68
CA GLY A 52 -8.44 -7.24 15.76
C GLY A 52 -7.82 -7.48 17.14
N LYS A 53 -8.51 -7.06 18.21
CA LYS A 53 -8.07 -7.32 19.60
C LYS A 53 -7.90 -8.82 19.90
N ASP A 54 -8.58 -9.67 19.14
CA ASP A 54 -8.50 -11.13 19.17
C ASP A 54 -7.30 -11.71 18.39
N GLY A 55 -6.46 -10.86 17.81
CA GLY A 55 -5.31 -11.25 17.00
C GLY A 55 -5.66 -11.70 15.58
N ARG A 56 -6.93 -11.65 15.18
CA ARG A 56 -7.32 -12.02 13.81
C ARG A 56 -6.92 -10.92 12.84
N PRO A 57 -6.29 -11.26 11.69
CA PRO A 57 -5.98 -10.28 10.66
C PRO A 57 -7.28 -9.64 10.16
N THR A 58 -7.39 -8.32 10.28
CA THR A 58 -8.47 -7.60 9.61
C THR A 58 -8.11 -7.57 8.14
N GLU A 59 -8.72 -8.35 7.24
CA GLU A 59 -8.33 -8.38 5.81
C GLU A 59 -8.82 -7.17 5.01
N GLY A 60 -8.54 -5.95 5.48
CA GLY A 60 -8.93 -4.70 4.85
C GLY A 60 -7.80 -3.67 4.72
N ILE A 61 -7.92 -2.82 3.71
CA ILE A 61 -7.15 -1.58 3.59
C ILE A 61 -8.10 -0.39 3.67
N ARG A 62 -7.68 0.66 4.36
CA ARG A 62 -8.45 1.91 4.47
C ARG A 62 -7.77 3.03 3.68
N PRO A 63 -8.56 3.91 3.03
CA PRO A 63 -7.97 5.06 2.37
C PRO A 63 -7.42 6.04 3.42
N ASP A 64 -6.33 6.72 3.07
CA ASP A 64 -5.63 7.63 3.96
C ASP A 64 -5.29 8.95 3.24
N GLY A 65 -5.03 10.02 4.00
CA GLY A 65 -4.82 11.36 3.45
C GLY A 65 -5.97 11.84 2.56
N ASN A 66 -5.65 12.41 1.39
CA ASN A 66 -6.63 12.93 0.44
C ASN A 66 -7.53 11.83 -0.14
N MET A 67 -6.99 10.61 -0.29
CA MET A 67 -7.77 9.47 -0.80
C MET A 67 -8.96 9.15 0.11
N LYS A 68 -8.85 9.39 1.41
CA LYS A 68 -9.97 9.21 2.35
C LYS A 68 -11.17 10.09 1.98
N LYS A 69 -10.94 11.33 1.52
CA LYS A 69 -12.02 12.24 1.10
C LYS A 69 -12.66 11.75 -0.19
N VAL A 70 -11.83 11.40 -1.19
CA VAL A 70 -12.29 10.89 -2.49
C VAL A 70 -13.11 9.62 -2.32
N TRP A 71 -12.57 8.63 -1.59
CA TRP A 71 -13.24 7.35 -1.41
C TRP A 71 -14.55 7.48 -0.62
N ASN A 72 -14.59 8.33 0.40
CA ASN A 72 -15.83 8.58 1.16
C ASN A 72 -16.91 9.27 0.31
N ASP A 73 -16.51 10.13 -0.63
CA ASP A 73 -17.44 10.71 -1.58
C ASP A 73 -17.98 9.62 -2.53
N TRP A 74 -17.09 8.84 -3.13
CA TRP A 74 -17.46 7.73 -4.02
C TRP A 74 -18.32 6.67 -3.32
N TYR A 75 -18.07 6.37 -2.06
CA TYR A 75 -18.92 5.47 -1.28
C TYR A 75 -20.36 6.00 -1.14
N LYS A 76 -20.58 7.31 -1.16
CA LYS A 76 -21.90 7.93 -1.09
C LYS A 76 -22.56 8.05 -2.47
N THR A 77 -21.79 8.37 -3.50
CA THR A 77 -22.30 8.74 -4.83
C THR A 77 -22.26 7.59 -5.85
N ARG A 78 -21.29 6.69 -5.73
CA ARG A 78 -20.93 5.62 -6.69
C ARG A 78 -21.02 4.22 -6.07
N ARG A 79 -21.79 4.06 -4.99
CA ARG A 79 -21.90 2.79 -4.27
C ARG A 79 -22.39 1.68 -5.19
N GLY A 80 -21.65 0.58 -5.22
CA GLY A 80 -21.96 -0.59 -6.02
C GLY A 80 -21.26 -0.66 -7.37
N GLU A 81 -20.62 0.43 -7.81
CA GLU A 81 -19.81 0.44 -9.03
C GLU A 81 -18.52 -0.38 -8.89
N LEU A 82 -18.06 -0.93 -10.01
CA LEU A 82 -16.74 -1.54 -10.15
C LEU A 82 -15.77 -0.48 -10.66
N VAL A 83 -14.69 -0.25 -9.91
CA VAL A 83 -13.62 0.68 -10.27
C VAL A 83 -12.32 -0.06 -10.50
N SER A 84 -11.51 0.45 -11.42
CA SER A 84 -10.17 -0.08 -11.64
C SER A 84 -9.28 0.13 -10.42
N ILE A 85 -8.37 -0.81 -10.15
CA ILE A 85 -7.40 -0.71 -9.05
C ILE A 85 -6.05 -1.29 -9.46
N ARG A 86 -4.96 -0.57 -9.18
CA ARG A 86 -3.59 -1.06 -9.37
C ARG A 86 -2.62 -0.43 -8.39
N GLU A 87 -1.57 -1.17 -8.04
CA GLU A 87 -0.44 -0.61 -7.29
C GLU A 87 0.33 0.37 -8.18
N VAL A 88 0.74 1.49 -7.58
CA VAL A 88 1.63 2.46 -8.18
C VAL A 88 2.86 2.54 -7.30
N GLN A 89 4.04 2.33 -7.90
CA GLN A 89 5.32 2.53 -7.21
C GLN A 89 5.86 3.89 -7.57
N PHE A 90 6.18 4.72 -6.57
CA PHE A 90 6.90 5.96 -6.80
C PHE A 90 8.41 5.72 -6.79
N ALA A 91 9.17 6.57 -7.47
CA ALA A 91 10.63 6.52 -7.46
C ALA A 91 11.20 6.63 -6.03
N ASP A 92 10.55 7.41 -5.17
CA ASP A 92 10.94 7.55 -3.76
C ASP A 92 10.72 6.26 -2.97
N ASP A 93 9.65 5.50 -3.25
CA ASP A 93 9.39 4.20 -2.61
C ASP A 93 10.49 3.18 -2.98
N TYR A 94 11.00 3.25 -4.21
CA TYR A 94 12.13 2.44 -4.66
C TYR A 94 13.42 2.83 -3.92
N LEU A 95 13.74 4.12 -3.80
CA LEU A 95 14.95 4.58 -3.10
C LEU A 95 14.96 4.20 -1.62
N VAL A 96 13.82 4.31 -0.93
CA VAL A 96 13.70 3.89 0.48
C VAL A 96 13.90 2.38 0.62
N ASN A 97 13.33 1.57 -0.28
CA ASN A 97 13.46 0.12 -0.20
C ASN A 97 14.89 -0.36 -0.56
N VAL A 98 15.53 0.30 -1.54
CA VAL A 98 16.92 0.04 -1.94
C VAL A 98 17.90 0.45 -0.84
N SER A 99 17.68 1.60 -0.18
CA SER A 99 18.54 2.02 0.94
C SER A 99 18.53 1.04 2.12
N LYS A 100 17.41 0.35 2.37
CA LYS A 100 17.32 -0.71 3.38
C LYS A 100 18.09 -1.99 3.03
N LEU A 101 18.37 -2.22 1.74
CA LEU A 101 19.15 -3.38 1.27
C LEU A 101 20.66 -3.12 1.31
N PHE A 102 21.11 -1.87 1.42
CA PHE A 102 22.53 -1.48 1.47
C PHE A 102 23.05 -1.26 2.90
N VAL A 103 22.64 -2.08 3.87
CA VAL A 103 23.19 -2.03 5.25
C VAL A 103 24.65 -2.51 5.32
N GLU A 104 25.12 -3.26 4.32
CA GLU A 104 26.49 -3.82 4.29
C GLU A 104 27.59 -2.81 3.91
N TRP A 105 27.25 -1.57 3.51
CA TRP A 105 28.23 -0.53 3.12
C TRP A 105 28.60 0.44 4.26
N ASP A 106 28.11 0.20 5.49
CA ASP A 106 28.49 0.97 6.68
C ASP A 106 29.27 0.06 7.66
N SER A 107 30.13 -0.79 7.10
CA SER A 107 31.04 -1.60 7.91
C SER A 107 32.08 -0.69 8.59
N PRO A 108 32.48 -0.98 9.84
CA PRO A 108 33.54 -0.24 10.52
C PRO A 108 34.89 -0.29 9.80
N GLU A 109 35.10 -1.26 8.90
CA GLU A 109 36.36 -1.45 8.18
C GLU A 109 36.60 -0.37 7.10
N ASP A 110 35.54 0.22 6.51
CA ASP A 110 35.69 1.31 5.52
C ASP A 110 36.13 2.65 6.13
N LYS A 111 36.06 2.80 7.46
CA LYS A 111 36.54 4.00 8.17
C LYS A 111 38.05 4.06 8.35
N GLU A 112 38.77 2.94 8.19
CA GLU A 112 40.25 2.93 8.28
C GLU A 112 40.92 3.26 6.94
N ALA A 113 40.27 3.02 5.80
CA ALA A 113 40.87 3.21 4.47
C ALA A 113 41.03 4.69 4.05
N PHE A 114 40.32 5.62 4.70
CA PHE A 114 40.34 7.06 4.37
C PHE A 114 41.10 7.92 5.38
N ARG A 115 41.81 7.34 6.34
CA ARG A 115 42.51 8.13 7.37
C ARG A 115 43.84 8.74 6.91
N ASP A 116 44.36 8.31 5.76
CA ASP A 116 45.66 8.73 5.20
C ASP A 116 45.58 9.44 3.83
N LEU A 117 44.49 10.15 3.53
CA LEU A 117 44.38 11.04 2.35
C LEU A 117 44.26 12.51 2.75
#